data_AF-A0A1H7SU68-F1
#
_entry.id   AF-A0A1H7SU68-F1
#
_cell.length_a   1.000
_cell.length_b   1.000
_cell.length_c   1.000
_cell.angle_alpha   90.00
_cell.angle_beta   90.00
_cell.angle_gamma   90.00
#
_symmetry.space_group_name_H-M   'P 1'
#
loop_
_entity.id
_entity.type
_entity.pdbx_description
1 polymer ?
#
loop_
_entity_poly.entity_id
_entity_poly.type
_entity_poly.pdbx_seq_one_letter_code
_entity_poly.pdbx_strand_id
1 'polypeptide(L)'
;MLQVVGCFHEKGFLQLIELTIKKECRNFSTLMISFDMGGPVNKVAFLFGSAMIGEGNYEIMGQIAVAICVPPIAMGLAAMMNKRKFTPAEREAGKATFTMGLFGITEGAIPFAAQDPLRVIPSIMVGSMTGSVIAMLGSVGDSVAHGGPIVAVLGAVDNVLMFFLAVIGGAAVSVIMVSLLKKDVAAVTPAVVGEGPEAIEDPAGAGESSTADADAPVAVDPAEVTSTVTHNGTATEAPAIRVEKLTDIVTMNLINLNLTGTTQDAVIDEMIGVLERNGAIRADGDFKQAILAREQESSTGIGMNIAIPHGKSDAVLKPSVVFGIQQDGVDWKSLDGSEAKLIFMIAVPRNSKQNAHLKVLQMLSRKLMDDDFREALLAVTTKEEAYRLLDQVH
;
A
#
# COMPACT_ATOMS: atom_id res chain seq x y z
N MET A 1 -0.82 -66.39 -9.82
CA MET A 1 -2.02 -65.70 -9.26
C MET A 1 -1.70 -64.90 -7.99
N LEU A 2 -0.88 -65.39 -7.05
CA LEU A 2 -0.51 -64.63 -5.83
C LEU A 2 0.41 -63.41 -6.06
N GLN A 3 1.28 -63.39 -7.07
CA GLN A 3 2.11 -62.20 -7.37
C GLN A 3 1.35 -61.03 -8.03
N VAL A 4 0.19 -61.30 -8.64
CA VAL A 4 -0.63 -60.27 -9.31
C VAL A 4 -1.51 -59.53 -8.30
N VAL A 5 -1.90 -60.20 -7.20
CA VAL A 5 -2.71 -59.61 -6.12
C VAL A 5 -1.85 -58.72 -5.20
N GLY A 6 -0.59 -59.08 -4.96
CA GLY A 6 0.36 -58.25 -4.18
C GLY A 6 0.75 -56.94 -4.88
N CYS A 7 0.99 -56.97 -6.20
CA CYS A 7 1.33 -55.79 -6.99
C CYS A 7 0.15 -54.79 -7.10
N PHE A 8 -1.09 -55.26 -7.03
CA PHE A 8 -2.29 -54.41 -7.04
C PHE A 8 -2.48 -53.66 -5.72
N HIS A 9 -2.10 -54.26 -4.58
CA HIS A 9 -2.24 -53.63 -3.27
C HIS A 9 -1.16 -52.57 -3.02
N GLU A 10 0.08 -52.82 -3.46
CA GLU A 10 1.20 -51.88 -3.30
C GLU A 10 1.09 -50.69 -4.26
N LYS A 11 0.67 -50.93 -5.53
CA LYS A 11 0.35 -49.84 -6.47
C LYS A 11 -0.87 -49.05 -6.03
N GLY A 12 -1.92 -49.70 -5.53
CA GLY A 12 -3.11 -49.01 -5.02
C GLY A 12 -2.81 -48.14 -3.79
N PHE A 13 -1.95 -48.60 -2.88
CA PHE A 13 -1.53 -47.85 -1.69
C PHE A 13 -0.60 -46.68 -2.04
N LEU A 14 0.38 -46.88 -2.93
CA LEU A 14 1.23 -45.82 -3.45
C LEU A 14 0.44 -44.79 -4.25
N GLN A 15 -0.54 -45.22 -5.06
CA GLN A 15 -1.42 -44.34 -5.82
C GLN A 15 -2.38 -43.58 -4.89
N LEU A 16 -2.84 -44.19 -3.78
CA LEU A 16 -3.62 -43.52 -2.74
C LEU A 16 -2.78 -42.50 -1.96
N ILE A 17 -1.52 -42.83 -1.64
CA ILE A 17 -0.56 -41.90 -1.02
C ILE A 17 -0.24 -40.77 -1.99
N GLU A 18 0.03 -41.06 -3.27
CA GLU A 18 0.29 -40.05 -4.30
C GLU A 18 -0.95 -39.16 -4.53
N LEU A 19 -2.16 -39.73 -4.53
CA LEU A 19 -3.42 -38.98 -4.55
C LEU A 19 -3.61 -38.15 -3.27
N THR A 20 -3.20 -38.65 -2.12
CA THR A 20 -3.32 -37.93 -0.84
C THR A 20 -2.31 -36.80 -0.75
N ILE A 21 -1.05 -37.03 -1.14
CA ILE A 21 0.00 -36.02 -1.25
C ILE A 21 -0.37 -34.98 -2.33
N LYS A 22 -0.86 -35.40 -3.51
CA LYS A 22 -1.35 -34.47 -4.56
C LYS A 22 -2.61 -33.70 -4.15
N LYS A 23 -3.39 -34.20 -3.19
CA LYS A 23 -4.56 -33.51 -2.62
C LYS A 23 -4.15 -32.52 -1.53
N GLU A 24 -3.24 -32.92 -0.64
CA GLU A 24 -2.74 -32.04 0.42
C GLU A 24 -1.86 -30.91 -0.13
N CYS A 25 -0.96 -31.20 -1.08
CA CYS A 25 -0.19 -30.16 -1.76
C CYS A 25 -1.08 -29.18 -2.54
N ARG A 26 -2.20 -29.65 -3.12
CA ARG A 26 -3.16 -28.78 -3.82
C ARG A 26 -3.82 -27.77 -2.89
N ASN A 27 -4.29 -28.24 -1.74
CA ASN A 27 -4.97 -27.39 -0.77
C ASN A 27 -3.99 -26.39 -0.13
N PHE A 28 -2.75 -26.81 0.11
CA PHE A 28 -1.73 -25.94 0.72
C PHE A 28 -1.39 -24.72 -0.15
N SER A 29 -1.24 -24.91 -1.46
CA SER A 29 -0.96 -23.82 -2.41
C SER A 29 -2.06 -22.74 -2.40
N THR A 30 -3.31 -23.10 -2.17
CA THR A 30 -4.44 -22.15 -2.19
C THR A 30 -4.54 -21.30 -0.93
N LEU A 31 -4.12 -21.84 0.22
CA LEU A 31 -3.95 -21.07 1.46
C LEU A 31 -2.82 -20.05 1.33
N MET A 32 -1.72 -20.46 0.70
CA MET A 32 -0.56 -19.59 0.42
C MET A 32 -0.94 -18.40 -0.46
N ILE A 33 -1.78 -18.59 -1.49
CA ILE A 33 -2.28 -17.50 -2.35
C ILE A 33 -2.97 -16.40 -1.55
N SER A 34 -3.78 -16.77 -0.56
CA SER A 34 -4.60 -15.78 0.19
C SER A 34 -3.92 -15.23 1.44
N PHE A 35 -2.75 -15.76 1.81
CA PHE A 35 -2.06 -15.40 3.05
C PHE A 35 -1.51 -13.97 3.02
N ASP A 36 -0.84 -13.58 1.93
CA ASP A 36 -0.21 -12.27 1.77
C ASP A 36 -0.73 -11.47 0.57
N MET A 37 -1.83 -11.94 -0.05
CA MET A 37 -2.61 -11.24 -1.07
C MET A 37 -1.79 -10.64 -2.23
N GLY A 38 -0.77 -11.36 -2.71
CA GLY A 38 0.12 -10.91 -3.80
C GLY A 38 1.58 -10.71 -3.38
N GLY A 39 1.90 -11.00 -2.12
CA GLY A 39 3.27 -11.03 -1.62
C GLY A 39 4.09 -12.24 -2.10
N PRO A 40 5.28 -12.45 -1.51
CA PRO A 40 6.19 -13.53 -1.91
C PRO A 40 5.58 -14.93 -1.83
N VAL A 41 4.76 -15.21 -0.81
CA VAL A 41 4.16 -16.53 -0.58
C VAL A 41 3.11 -16.83 -1.64
N ASN A 42 2.26 -15.86 -1.97
CA ASN A 42 1.34 -15.95 -3.09
C ASN A 42 2.08 -16.18 -4.42
N LYS A 43 3.12 -15.40 -4.72
CA LYS A 43 3.87 -15.54 -5.98
C LYS A 43 4.51 -16.91 -6.15
N VAL A 44 5.04 -17.49 -5.08
CA VAL A 44 5.59 -18.87 -5.12
C VAL A 44 4.49 -19.88 -5.44
N ALA A 45 3.33 -19.78 -4.78
CA ALA A 45 2.19 -20.67 -5.05
C ALA A 45 1.63 -20.50 -6.47
N PHE A 46 1.60 -19.26 -6.98
CA PHE A 46 1.16 -18.95 -8.33
C PHE A 46 2.13 -19.50 -9.38
N LEU A 47 3.44 -19.31 -9.20
CA LEU A 47 4.47 -19.86 -10.09
C LEU A 47 4.41 -21.39 -10.14
N PHE A 48 4.16 -22.03 -8.99
CA PHE A 48 3.91 -23.46 -8.94
C PHE A 48 2.70 -23.84 -9.81
N GLY A 49 1.55 -23.16 -9.63
CA GLY A 49 0.36 -23.38 -10.47
C GLY A 49 0.60 -23.18 -11.96
N SER A 50 1.30 -22.10 -12.32
CA SER A 50 1.67 -21.79 -13.69
C SER A 50 2.57 -22.85 -14.31
N ALA A 51 3.49 -23.43 -13.54
CA ALA A 51 4.34 -24.52 -14.02
C ALA A 51 3.51 -25.79 -14.33
N MET A 52 2.49 -26.08 -13.54
CA MET A 52 1.61 -27.24 -13.75
C MET A 52 0.80 -27.17 -15.05
N ILE A 53 0.56 -25.97 -15.59
CA ILE A 53 -0.04 -25.79 -16.93
C ILE A 53 0.85 -26.45 -17.99
N GLY A 54 2.17 -26.25 -17.91
CA GLY A 54 3.13 -26.86 -18.84
C GLY A 54 3.20 -28.39 -18.74
N GLU A 55 2.82 -28.95 -17.59
CA GLU A 55 2.70 -30.40 -17.36
C GLU A 55 1.33 -30.97 -17.77
N GLY A 56 0.42 -30.11 -18.27
CA GLY A 56 -0.94 -30.49 -18.65
C GLY A 56 -1.91 -30.67 -17.47
N ASN A 57 -1.56 -30.19 -16.28
CA ASN A 57 -2.39 -30.27 -15.09
C ASN A 57 -3.07 -28.92 -14.80
N TYR A 58 -4.13 -28.65 -15.56
CA TYR A 58 -4.89 -27.40 -15.50
C TYR A 58 -5.73 -27.25 -14.23
N GLU A 59 -6.07 -28.35 -13.56
CA GLU A 59 -6.90 -28.33 -12.33
C GLU A 59 -6.23 -27.57 -11.18
N ILE A 60 -4.91 -27.65 -11.08
CA ILE A 60 -4.16 -26.93 -10.03
C ILE A 60 -4.26 -25.42 -10.27
N MET A 61 -4.10 -25.00 -11.53
CA MET A 61 -4.25 -23.60 -11.89
C MET A 61 -5.70 -23.12 -11.69
N GLY A 62 -6.69 -23.94 -12.04
CA GLY A 62 -8.10 -23.62 -11.81
C GLY A 62 -8.44 -23.37 -10.33
N GLN A 63 -7.85 -24.13 -9.42
CA GLN A 63 -7.99 -23.93 -7.97
C GLN A 63 -7.34 -22.62 -7.51
N ILE A 64 -6.16 -22.29 -8.04
CA ILE A 64 -5.44 -21.05 -7.77
C ILE A 64 -6.22 -19.84 -8.31
N ALA A 65 -6.77 -19.93 -9.52
CA ALA A 65 -7.58 -18.89 -10.14
C ALA A 65 -8.81 -18.51 -9.29
N VAL A 66 -9.44 -19.49 -8.65
CA VAL A 66 -10.49 -19.26 -7.64
C VAL A 66 -9.91 -18.59 -6.39
N ALA A 67 -8.84 -19.13 -5.81
CA ALA A 67 -8.24 -18.61 -4.58
C ALA A 67 -7.75 -17.15 -4.69
N ILE A 68 -7.30 -16.72 -5.87
CA ILE A 68 -6.83 -15.35 -6.15
C ILE A 68 -7.96 -14.32 -6.00
N CYS A 69 -9.14 -14.62 -6.51
CA CYS A 69 -10.22 -13.63 -6.56
C CYS A 69 -11.11 -13.63 -5.31
N VAL A 70 -11.14 -14.72 -4.54
CA VAL A 70 -11.98 -14.83 -3.34
C VAL A 70 -11.67 -13.72 -2.31
N PRO A 71 -10.41 -13.39 -1.96
CA PRO A 71 -10.13 -12.34 -0.97
C PRO A 71 -10.70 -10.96 -1.33
N PRO A 72 -10.39 -10.35 -2.50
CA PRO A 72 -10.94 -9.05 -2.87
C PRO A 72 -12.45 -9.08 -3.10
N ILE A 73 -13.01 -10.15 -3.69
CA ILE A 73 -14.48 -10.27 -3.86
C ILE A 73 -15.16 -10.29 -2.49
N ALA A 74 -14.67 -11.11 -1.57
CA ALA A 74 -15.24 -11.24 -0.23
C ALA A 74 -15.15 -9.94 0.56
N MET A 75 -14.00 -9.25 0.54
CA MET A 75 -13.84 -7.99 1.28
C MET A 75 -14.71 -6.87 0.71
N GLY A 76 -14.80 -6.78 -0.62
CA GLY A 76 -15.70 -5.82 -1.27
C GLY A 76 -17.16 -6.06 -0.90
N LEU A 77 -17.62 -7.31 -0.96
CA LEU A 77 -18.98 -7.69 -0.56
C LEU A 77 -19.23 -7.45 0.93
N ALA A 78 -18.31 -7.87 1.81
CA ALA A 78 -18.44 -7.71 3.25
C ALA A 78 -18.55 -6.22 3.63
N ALA A 79 -17.76 -5.35 3.01
CA ALA A 79 -17.82 -3.91 3.21
C ALA A 79 -19.15 -3.32 2.73
N MET A 80 -19.66 -3.75 1.58
CA MET A 80 -20.94 -3.27 1.05
C MET A 80 -22.14 -3.73 1.89
N MET A 81 -22.11 -4.95 2.42
CA MET A 81 -23.22 -5.57 3.16
C MET A 81 -23.25 -5.15 4.64
N ASN A 82 -22.10 -5.11 5.32
CA ASN A 82 -22.05 -4.91 6.78
C ASN A 82 -21.75 -3.47 7.18
N LYS A 83 -22.75 -2.61 7.05
CA LYS A 83 -22.64 -1.16 7.31
C LYS A 83 -22.13 -0.79 8.71
N ARG A 84 -22.25 -1.69 9.70
CA ARG A 84 -21.83 -1.47 11.09
C ARG A 84 -20.39 -1.87 11.37
N LYS A 85 -19.80 -2.76 10.55
CA LYS A 85 -18.46 -3.35 10.79
C LYS A 85 -17.36 -2.71 9.93
N PHE A 86 -17.75 -1.80 9.05
CA PHE A 86 -16.86 -1.10 8.13
C PHE A 86 -17.15 0.39 8.15
N THR A 87 -16.09 1.20 8.21
CA THR A 87 -16.13 2.66 8.11
C THR A 87 -16.66 3.13 6.76
N PRO A 88 -17.19 4.36 6.63
CA PRO A 88 -17.58 4.90 5.33
C PRO A 88 -16.48 4.83 4.27
N ALA A 89 -15.22 5.08 4.68
CA ALA A 89 -14.05 4.98 3.80
C ALA A 89 -13.80 3.54 3.32
N GLU A 90 -13.84 2.55 4.22
CA GLU A 90 -13.72 1.12 3.86
C GLU A 90 -14.83 0.68 2.91
N ARG A 91 -16.05 1.23 3.07
CA ARG A 91 -17.20 0.89 2.22
C ARG A 91 -17.07 1.42 0.80
N GLU A 92 -16.53 2.62 0.64
CA GLU A 92 -16.22 3.16 -0.69
C GLU A 92 -15.04 2.42 -1.33
N ALA A 93 -13.97 2.15 -0.57
CA ALA A 93 -12.87 1.31 -1.03
C ALA A 93 -13.35 -0.10 -1.44
N GLY A 94 -14.33 -0.66 -0.74
CA GLY A 94 -14.91 -1.97 -1.00
C GLY A 94 -15.47 -2.13 -2.42
N LYS A 95 -15.99 -1.06 -3.04
CA LYS A 95 -16.47 -1.11 -4.43
C LYS A 95 -15.31 -1.35 -5.40
N ALA A 96 -14.20 -0.62 -5.23
CA ALA A 96 -13.01 -0.79 -6.05
C ALA A 96 -12.37 -2.17 -5.82
N THR A 97 -12.30 -2.60 -4.57
CA THR A 97 -11.80 -3.93 -4.19
C THR A 97 -12.63 -5.06 -4.79
N PHE A 98 -13.96 -4.95 -4.82
CA PHE A 98 -14.81 -5.94 -5.50
C PHE A 98 -14.46 -6.03 -6.99
N THR A 99 -14.34 -4.89 -7.67
CA THR A 99 -13.95 -4.85 -9.09
C THR A 99 -12.57 -5.46 -9.32
N MET A 100 -11.58 -5.15 -8.48
CA MET A 100 -10.24 -5.76 -8.54
C MET A 100 -10.31 -7.28 -8.45
N GLY A 101 -11.19 -7.83 -7.61
CA GLY A 101 -11.41 -9.26 -7.52
C GLY A 101 -11.96 -9.90 -8.79
N LEU A 102 -12.80 -9.20 -9.55
CA LEU A 102 -13.29 -9.69 -10.85
C LEU A 102 -12.16 -9.89 -11.87
N PHE A 103 -11.09 -9.09 -11.76
CA PHE A 103 -9.90 -9.15 -12.61
C PHE A 103 -8.75 -9.97 -11.99
N GLY A 104 -9.00 -10.70 -10.90
CA GLY A 104 -7.97 -11.53 -10.28
C GLY A 104 -6.86 -10.74 -9.59
N ILE A 105 -7.11 -9.49 -9.17
CA ILE A 105 -6.14 -8.67 -8.45
C ILE A 105 -6.34 -8.92 -6.96
N THR A 106 -5.57 -9.86 -6.40
CA THR A 106 -5.69 -10.29 -4.99
C THR A 106 -5.34 -9.15 -4.02
N GLU A 107 -4.44 -8.27 -4.44
CA GLU A 107 -3.92 -7.11 -3.70
C GLU A 107 -5.03 -6.15 -3.26
N GLY A 108 -6.19 -6.16 -3.94
CA GLY A 108 -7.35 -5.36 -3.56
C GLY A 108 -7.83 -5.60 -2.12
N ALA A 109 -7.47 -6.73 -1.50
CA ALA A 109 -7.77 -7.04 -0.11
C ALA A 109 -6.74 -6.51 0.91
N ILE A 110 -5.54 -6.10 0.47
CA ILE A 110 -4.46 -5.61 1.36
C ILE A 110 -4.92 -4.46 2.26
N PRO A 111 -5.64 -3.42 1.77
CA PRO A 111 -6.06 -2.31 2.63
C PRO A 111 -6.93 -2.74 3.81
N PHE A 112 -7.75 -3.78 3.64
CA PHE A 112 -8.59 -4.32 4.69
C PHE A 112 -7.81 -5.20 5.67
N ALA A 113 -6.90 -6.02 5.16
CA ALA A 113 -6.05 -6.87 5.97
C ALA A 113 -5.05 -6.05 6.80
N ALA A 114 -4.53 -4.95 6.27
CA ALA A 114 -3.64 -4.06 7.00
C ALA A 114 -4.33 -3.41 8.22
N GLN A 115 -5.64 -3.16 8.13
CA GLN A 115 -6.41 -2.56 9.23
C GLN A 115 -6.83 -3.58 10.30
N ASP A 116 -7.10 -4.83 9.93
CA ASP A 116 -7.54 -5.88 10.87
C ASP A 116 -6.99 -7.27 10.48
N PRO A 117 -5.66 -7.48 10.57
CA PRO A 117 -4.99 -8.65 9.99
C PRO A 117 -5.43 -9.94 10.67
N LEU A 118 -5.62 -9.91 11.99
CA LEU A 118 -5.98 -11.08 12.80
C LEU A 118 -7.35 -11.66 12.46
N ARG A 119 -8.24 -10.88 11.85
CA ARG A 119 -9.60 -11.32 11.49
C ARG A 119 -9.77 -11.49 9.99
N VAL A 120 -9.17 -10.61 9.20
CA VAL A 120 -9.31 -10.63 7.74
C VAL A 120 -8.52 -11.79 7.15
N ILE A 121 -7.23 -11.94 7.48
CA ILE A 121 -6.36 -12.94 6.85
C ILE A 121 -6.87 -14.38 7.09
N PRO A 122 -7.19 -14.80 8.31
CA PRO A 122 -7.74 -16.15 8.53
C PRO A 122 -9.07 -16.37 7.81
N SER A 123 -9.93 -15.34 7.73
CA SER A 123 -11.23 -15.46 7.07
C SER A 123 -11.10 -15.66 5.56
N ILE A 124 -10.24 -14.87 4.90
CA ILE A 124 -10.02 -15.00 3.45
C ILE A 124 -9.29 -16.30 3.12
N MET A 125 -8.37 -16.77 3.96
CA MET A 125 -7.70 -18.06 3.78
C MET A 125 -8.69 -19.23 3.82
N VAL A 126 -9.60 -19.24 4.80
CA VAL A 126 -10.61 -20.30 4.93
C VAL A 126 -11.61 -20.27 3.77
N GLY A 127 -12.06 -19.08 3.34
CA GLY A 127 -12.95 -18.99 2.20
C GLY A 127 -12.27 -19.36 0.88
N SER A 128 -11.02 -18.94 0.65
CA SER A 128 -10.27 -19.34 -0.54
C SER A 128 -10.04 -20.85 -0.59
N MET A 129 -9.67 -21.46 0.54
CA MET A 129 -9.58 -22.92 0.66
C MET A 129 -10.92 -23.59 0.33
N THR A 130 -12.04 -23.04 0.85
CA THR A 130 -13.38 -23.58 0.56
C THR A 130 -13.71 -23.51 -0.93
N GLY A 131 -13.47 -22.36 -1.56
CA GLY A 131 -13.66 -22.19 -3.00
C GLY A 131 -12.80 -23.16 -3.81
N SER A 132 -11.52 -23.30 -3.47
CA SER A 132 -10.62 -24.24 -4.15
C SER A 132 -11.03 -25.70 -3.98
N VAL A 133 -11.56 -26.11 -2.82
CA VAL A 133 -12.11 -27.47 -2.66
C VAL A 133 -13.35 -27.67 -3.55
N ILE A 134 -14.24 -26.69 -3.66
CA ILE A 134 -15.39 -26.78 -4.57
C ILE A 134 -14.92 -26.86 -6.02
N ALA A 135 -13.92 -26.06 -6.41
CA ALA A 135 -13.33 -26.08 -7.74
C ALA A 135 -12.68 -27.42 -8.06
N MET A 136 -11.98 -28.00 -7.09
CA MET A 136 -11.38 -29.33 -7.19
C MET A 136 -12.45 -30.41 -7.40
N LEU A 137 -13.52 -30.42 -6.60
CA LEU A 137 -14.62 -31.37 -6.76
C LEU A 137 -15.34 -31.21 -8.10
N GLY A 138 -15.41 -29.97 -8.60
CA GLY A 138 -15.96 -29.63 -9.91
C GLY A 138 -15.01 -29.86 -11.09
N SER A 139 -13.79 -30.38 -10.86
CA SER A 139 -12.76 -30.55 -11.89
C SER A 139 -12.53 -29.29 -12.72
N VAL A 140 -12.50 -28.13 -12.05
CA VAL A 140 -12.28 -26.83 -12.68
C VAL A 140 -10.81 -26.70 -13.08
N GLY A 141 -10.56 -26.54 -14.38
CA GLY A 141 -9.23 -26.32 -14.95
C GLY A 141 -9.07 -24.89 -15.44
N ASP A 142 -7.84 -24.38 -15.41
CA ASP A 142 -7.47 -23.11 -16.05
C ASP A 142 -6.21 -23.31 -16.90
N SER A 143 -6.30 -22.88 -18.15
CA SER A 143 -5.24 -23.03 -19.16
C SER A 143 -4.30 -21.83 -19.21
N VAL A 144 -4.59 -20.75 -18.48
CA VAL A 144 -3.74 -19.56 -18.42
C VAL A 144 -3.26 -19.30 -17.00
N ALA A 145 -2.06 -18.72 -16.89
CA ALA A 145 -1.54 -18.23 -15.62
C ALA A 145 -2.20 -16.88 -15.29
N HIS A 146 -3.48 -16.90 -14.96
CA HIS A 146 -4.24 -15.73 -14.50
C HIS A 146 -5.34 -16.17 -13.52
N GLY A 147 -6.08 -15.22 -12.93
CA GLY A 147 -7.11 -15.55 -11.96
C GLY A 147 -8.36 -14.71 -12.09
N GLY A 148 -9.36 -15.07 -11.30
CA GLY A 148 -10.62 -14.36 -11.22
C GLY A 148 -11.63 -14.61 -12.34
N PRO A 149 -12.87 -14.14 -12.16
CA PRO A 149 -13.96 -14.31 -13.13
C PRO A 149 -13.64 -13.95 -14.57
N ILE A 150 -12.72 -13.00 -14.80
CA ILE A 150 -12.33 -12.59 -16.14
C ILE A 150 -11.78 -13.76 -16.99
N VAL A 151 -11.02 -14.70 -16.41
CA VAL A 151 -10.45 -15.84 -17.16
C VAL A 151 -11.53 -16.80 -17.65
N ALA A 152 -12.60 -16.96 -16.87
CA ALA A 152 -13.72 -17.79 -17.24
C ALA A 152 -14.56 -17.16 -18.36
N VAL A 153 -14.70 -15.83 -18.35
CA VAL A 153 -15.39 -15.08 -19.41
C VAL A 153 -14.61 -15.10 -20.72
N LEU A 154 -13.27 -15.08 -20.64
CA LEU A 154 -12.38 -15.13 -21.81
C LEU A 154 -12.18 -16.55 -22.37
N GLY A 155 -12.81 -17.57 -21.76
CA GLY A 155 -12.80 -18.95 -22.27
C GLY A 155 -11.54 -19.75 -21.93
N ALA A 156 -10.77 -19.34 -20.91
CA ALA A 156 -9.56 -20.05 -20.48
C ALA A 156 -9.83 -21.14 -19.42
N VAL A 157 -11.05 -21.19 -18.88
CA VAL A 157 -11.44 -22.07 -17.77
C VAL A 157 -12.40 -23.17 -18.23
N ASP A 158 -12.11 -24.39 -17.81
CA ASP A 158 -12.99 -25.55 -17.95
C ASP A 158 -14.06 -25.56 -16.85
N ASN A 159 -15.23 -26.15 -17.13
CA ASN A 159 -16.33 -26.25 -16.16
C ASN A 159 -16.71 -24.89 -15.55
N VAL A 160 -16.87 -23.87 -16.40
CA VAL A 160 -17.15 -22.47 -16.05
C VAL A 160 -18.23 -22.31 -14.97
N LEU A 161 -19.32 -23.09 -15.04
CA LEU A 161 -20.38 -23.03 -14.03
C LEU A 161 -19.86 -23.40 -12.63
N MET A 162 -19.06 -24.47 -12.53
CA MET A 162 -18.45 -24.89 -11.27
C MET A 162 -17.41 -23.89 -10.78
N PHE A 163 -16.68 -23.22 -11.68
CA PHE A 163 -15.79 -22.12 -11.31
C PHE A 163 -16.55 -20.99 -10.60
N PHE A 164 -17.67 -20.53 -11.17
CA PHE A 164 -18.47 -19.48 -10.53
C PHE A 164 -19.07 -19.92 -9.19
N LEU A 165 -19.56 -21.16 -9.09
CA LEU A 165 -20.06 -21.71 -7.83
C LEU A 165 -18.96 -21.80 -6.77
N ALA A 166 -17.74 -22.15 -7.16
CA ALA A 166 -16.58 -22.18 -6.28
C ALA A 166 -16.22 -20.78 -5.77
N VAL A 167 -16.15 -19.78 -6.65
CA VAL A 167 -15.89 -18.38 -6.26
C VAL A 167 -16.97 -17.86 -5.32
N ILE A 168 -18.25 -18.10 -5.63
CA ILE A 168 -19.37 -17.68 -4.78
C ILE A 168 -19.32 -18.38 -3.41
N GLY A 169 -19.08 -19.69 -3.39
CA GLY A 169 -18.97 -20.46 -2.16
C GLY A 169 -17.83 -19.98 -1.26
N GLY A 170 -16.64 -19.79 -1.84
CA GLY A 170 -15.49 -19.28 -1.10
C GLY A 170 -15.69 -17.85 -0.59
N ALA A 171 -16.20 -16.95 -1.44
CA ALA A 171 -16.51 -15.58 -1.06
C ALA A 171 -17.58 -15.52 0.06
N ALA A 172 -18.62 -16.35 -0.01
CA ALA A 172 -19.65 -16.41 1.02
C ALA A 172 -19.09 -16.84 2.38
N VAL A 173 -18.22 -17.85 2.42
CA VAL A 173 -17.55 -18.28 3.67
C VAL A 173 -16.68 -17.15 4.24
N SER A 174 -15.86 -16.51 3.41
CA SER A 174 -15.04 -15.36 3.84
C SER A 174 -15.91 -14.22 4.38
N VAL A 175 -17.00 -13.87 3.69
CA VAL A 175 -17.94 -12.82 4.13
C VAL A 175 -18.54 -13.19 5.48
N ILE A 176 -19.03 -14.42 5.65
CA ILE A 176 -19.61 -14.88 6.92
C ILE A 176 -18.57 -14.80 8.04
N MET A 177 -17.36 -15.31 7.82
CA MET A 177 -16.29 -15.28 8.83
C MET A 177 -15.90 -13.87 9.23
N VAL A 178 -15.65 -12.97 8.27
CA VAL A 178 -15.32 -11.57 8.56
C VAL A 178 -16.49 -10.88 9.28
N SER A 179 -17.73 -11.16 8.88
CA SER A 179 -18.94 -10.61 9.51
C SER A 179 -19.08 -11.06 10.96
N LEU A 180 -18.74 -12.31 11.28
CA LEU A 180 -18.82 -12.84 12.63
C LEU A 180 -17.65 -12.36 13.51
N LEU A 181 -16.45 -12.27 12.94
CA LEU A 181 -15.23 -11.98 13.69
C LEU A 181 -14.97 -10.47 13.88
N LYS A 182 -15.24 -9.61 12.89
CA LYS A 182 -15.03 -8.15 13.02
C LYS A 182 -15.98 -7.55 14.06
N LYS A 183 -15.47 -6.65 14.89
CA LYS A 183 -16.29 -5.88 15.83
C LYS A 183 -17.00 -4.74 15.10
N ASP A 184 -18.09 -4.26 15.69
CA ASP A 184 -18.79 -3.08 15.17
C ASP A 184 -17.90 -1.85 15.34
N VAL A 185 -17.88 -0.99 14.32
CA VAL A 185 -17.22 0.31 14.36
C VAL A 185 -18.05 1.18 15.30
N ALA A 186 -17.45 1.66 16.38
CA ALA A 186 -18.10 2.59 17.29
C ALA A 186 -18.60 3.79 16.46
N ALA A 187 -19.89 4.11 16.61
CA ALA A 187 -20.47 5.25 15.91
C ALA A 187 -19.66 6.50 16.27
N VAL A 188 -18.97 7.08 15.29
CA VAL A 188 -18.39 8.40 15.46
C VAL A 188 -19.57 9.37 15.53
N THR A 189 -19.94 9.75 16.76
CA THR A 189 -20.69 10.98 16.98
C THR A 189 -19.88 12.09 16.32
N PRO A 190 -20.45 12.92 15.44
CA PRO A 190 -19.74 14.09 14.96
C PRO A 190 -19.40 14.94 16.18
N ALA A 191 -18.12 14.99 16.55
CA ALA A 191 -17.65 15.84 17.62
C ALA A 191 -17.96 17.29 17.21
N VAL A 192 -18.92 17.88 17.90
CA VAL A 192 -19.08 19.31 18.00
C VAL A 192 -17.78 19.87 18.59
N VAL A 193 -17.31 20.95 17.98
CA VAL A 193 -16.18 21.80 18.38
C VAL A 193 -16.09 21.91 19.91
N GLY A 194 -14.93 21.54 20.47
CA GLY A 194 -14.59 21.73 21.87
C GLY A 194 -13.10 22.01 21.95
N GLU A 195 -12.80 23.30 22.20
CA GLU A 195 -11.65 23.92 22.86
C GLU A 195 -10.32 23.17 22.96
N GLY A 196 -9.24 23.89 22.60
CA GLY A 196 -7.87 23.40 22.59
C GLY A 196 -7.37 22.95 23.96
N PRO A 197 -6.21 22.28 24.01
CA PRO A 197 -5.63 21.84 25.27
C PRO A 197 -5.22 23.07 26.09
N GLU A 198 -5.95 23.28 27.18
CA GLU A 198 -5.52 24.12 28.30
C GLU A 198 -4.14 23.68 28.79
N ALA A 199 -3.33 24.69 29.07
CA ALA A 199 -2.03 24.55 29.68
C ALA A 199 -2.16 24.07 31.15
N ILE A 200 -1.29 23.13 31.49
CA ILE A 200 -0.57 22.95 32.77
C ILE A 200 -1.15 23.68 34.00
N GLU A 201 -1.61 22.91 34.99
CA GLU A 201 -1.61 23.32 36.39
C GLU A 201 -0.95 22.25 37.27
N ASP A 202 0.22 22.61 37.82
CA ASP A 202 0.76 22.08 39.08
C ASP A 202 0.08 22.79 40.27
N PRO A 203 -0.13 22.15 41.43
CA PRO A 203 -0.90 22.75 42.51
C PRO A 203 -0.05 23.61 43.46
N ALA A 204 -0.64 24.78 43.77
CA ALA A 204 -0.68 25.45 45.08
C ALA A 204 0.62 25.89 45.79
N GLY A 205 0.75 27.22 45.94
CA GLY A 205 1.63 27.87 46.91
C GLY A 205 1.32 29.37 47.08
N ALA A 206 0.43 29.66 48.03
CA ALA A 206 0.24 30.88 48.86
C ALA A 206 0.76 32.27 48.41
N GLY A 207 -0.11 33.29 48.57
CA GLY A 207 0.29 34.62 49.05
C GLY A 207 -0.33 35.85 48.36
N GLU A 208 -1.26 36.51 49.07
CA GLU A 208 -1.44 37.98 49.21
C GLU A 208 -1.55 38.87 47.95
N SER A 209 -2.68 39.53 47.63
CA SER A 209 -3.33 40.73 48.23
C SER A 209 -3.12 42.01 47.38
N SER A 210 -4.10 42.94 47.44
CA SER A 210 -4.13 44.34 46.97
C SER A 210 -4.56 44.57 45.50
N THR A 211 -5.78 45.06 45.21
CA THR A 211 -6.23 46.49 45.06
C THR A 211 -5.58 47.20 43.86
N ALA A 212 -6.22 48.04 43.03
CA ALA A 212 -7.56 48.58 42.85
C ALA A 212 -7.59 49.34 41.48
N ASP A 213 -8.79 49.81 41.09
CA ASP A 213 -9.09 50.99 40.25
C ASP A 213 -8.70 50.97 38.75
N ALA A 214 -9.68 50.95 37.83
CA ALA A 214 -10.50 52.07 37.34
C ALA A 214 -9.73 52.98 36.36
N ASP A 215 -10.14 53.01 35.08
CA ASP A 215 -10.99 54.07 34.53
C ASP A 215 -11.12 53.91 33.00
N ALA A 216 -12.28 54.29 32.47
CA ALA A 216 -12.57 54.41 31.05
C ALA A 216 -12.76 55.91 30.72
N PRO A 217 -13.39 56.32 29.62
CA PRO A 217 -13.17 56.06 28.19
C PRO A 217 -12.94 57.38 27.43
N VAL A 218 -12.53 57.37 26.14
CA VAL A 218 -12.94 58.42 25.20
C VAL A 218 -13.11 57.85 23.79
N ALA A 219 -14.33 58.00 23.27
CA ALA A 219 -14.71 57.74 21.89
C ALA A 219 -14.69 59.04 21.08
N VAL A 220 -14.26 58.99 19.80
CA VAL A 220 -14.78 59.84 18.72
C VAL A 220 -14.68 59.10 17.38
N ASP A 221 -15.83 58.87 16.76
CA ASP A 221 -16.10 58.67 15.32
C ASP A 221 -17.19 59.74 15.00
N PRO A 222 -17.42 60.28 13.77
CA PRO A 222 -17.68 59.48 12.58
C PRO A 222 -17.33 60.07 11.19
N ALA A 223 -17.54 59.18 10.21
CA ALA A 223 -18.07 59.42 8.86
C ALA A 223 -17.06 59.66 7.73
N GLU A 224 -17.19 59.12 6.52
CA GLU A 224 -18.09 58.13 5.88
C GLU A 224 -17.63 58.13 4.40
N VAL A 225 -17.33 56.99 3.77
CA VAL A 225 -17.77 56.70 2.38
C VAL A 225 -17.79 55.19 2.17
N THR A 226 -19.01 54.71 1.97
CA THR A 226 -19.50 53.40 1.61
C THR A 226 -18.89 52.86 0.30
N SER A 227 -18.51 51.57 0.28
CA SER A 227 -18.67 50.71 -0.90
C SER A 227 -18.72 49.25 -0.48
N THR A 228 -19.90 48.68 -0.64
CA THR A 228 -20.27 47.27 -0.47
C THR A 228 -19.36 46.34 -1.28
N VAL A 229 -18.67 45.42 -0.61
CA VAL A 229 -18.17 44.18 -1.22
C VAL A 229 -18.64 43.00 -0.38
N THR A 230 -19.41 42.14 -1.04
CA THR A 230 -19.97 40.88 -0.55
C THR A 230 -18.90 39.97 0.04
N HIS A 231 -19.08 39.51 1.28
CA HIS A 231 -18.37 38.36 1.83
C HIS A 231 -18.83 37.08 1.11
N ASN A 232 -18.13 36.74 0.03
CA ASN A 232 -18.02 35.38 -0.49
C ASN A 232 -16.54 35.15 -0.80
N GLY A 233 -15.77 34.94 0.26
CA GLY A 233 -14.36 34.55 0.19
C GLY A 233 -14.23 33.12 0.66
N THR A 234 -14.53 32.16 -0.23
CA THR A 234 -13.99 30.81 -0.13
C THR A 234 -12.48 30.92 0.08
N ALA A 235 -11.98 30.38 1.20
CA ALA A 235 -10.55 30.15 1.37
C ALA A 235 -10.04 29.50 0.08
N THR A 236 -9.19 30.22 -0.63
CA THR A 236 -8.63 29.75 -1.90
C THR A 236 -7.73 28.58 -1.55
N GLU A 237 -8.26 27.35 -1.70
CA GLU A 237 -7.46 26.13 -1.61
C GLU A 237 -6.27 26.28 -2.56
N ALA A 238 -5.06 26.01 -2.06
CA ALA A 238 -3.87 25.98 -2.89
C ALA A 238 -4.11 25.03 -4.07
N PRO A 239 -3.75 25.44 -5.30
CA PRO A 239 -4.05 24.65 -6.50
C PRO A 239 -3.41 23.26 -6.39
N ALA A 240 -4.20 22.22 -6.68
CA ALA A 240 -3.72 20.84 -6.69
C ALA A 240 -2.64 20.66 -7.77
N ILE A 241 -1.41 20.39 -7.35
CA ILE A 241 -0.27 20.19 -8.26
C ILE A 241 -0.44 18.84 -8.97
N ARG A 242 -0.73 18.88 -10.28
CA ARG A 242 -0.69 17.69 -11.14
C ARG A 242 0.77 17.38 -11.46
N VAL A 243 1.28 16.29 -10.90
CA VAL A 243 2.62 15.76 -11.23
C VAL A 243 2.46 14.80 -12.40
N GLU A 244 2.97 15.14 -13.59
CA GLU A 244 3.01 14.29 -14.78
C GLU A 244 4.41 13.75 -15.05
N LYS A 245 5.44 14.47 -14.61
CA LYS A 245 6.85 14.12 -14.73
C LYS A 245 7.54 14.26 -13.38
N LEU A 246 8.62 13.52 -13.16
CA LEU A 246 9.41 13.67 -11.94
C LEU A 246 10.03 15.08 -11.83
N THR A 247 10.43 15.66 -12.96
CA THR A 247 10.97 17.02 -13.07
C THR A 247 9.97 18.14 -12.78
N ASP A 248 8.68 17.83 -12.60
CA ASP A 248 7.71 18.79 -12.06
C ASP A 248 7.97 19.10 -10.58
N ILE A 249 8.66 18.18 -9.87
CA ILE A 249 8.92 18.25 -8.42
C ILE A 249 10.39 18.00 -8.05
N VAL A 250 11.26 17.74 -9.03
CA VAL A 250 12.72 17.75 -8.90
C VAL A 250 13.26 18.92 -9.70
N THR A 251 13.99 19.83 -9.04
CA THR A 251 14.71 20.92 -9.71
C THR A 251 16.21 20.68 -9.63
N MET A 252 17.01 21.38 -10.43
CA MET A 252 18.47 21.27 -10.40
C MET A 252 19.08 21.46 -9.00
N ASN A 253 18.46 22.32 -8.18
CA ASN A 253 18.92 22.60 -6.82
C ASN A 253 18.55 21.51 -5.80
N LEU A 254 17.67 20.58 -6.18
CA LEU A 254 17.29 19.40 -5.39
C LEU A 254 18.09 18.15 -5.81
N ILE A 255 19.12 18.31 -6.64
CA ILE A 255 20.05 17.24 -7.01
C ILE A 255 21.37 17.43 -6.27
N ASN A 256 21.83 16.40 -5.57
CA ASN A 256 23.15 16.32 -4.95
C ASN A 256 23.88 15.04 -5.39
N LEU A 257 24.95 15.18 -6.17
CA LEU A 257 25.67 14.03 -6.73
C LEU A 257 26.76 13.47 -5.80
N ASN A 258 27.00 14.13 -4.66
CA ASN A 258 28.07 13.76 -3.74
C ASN A 258 27.57 13.92 -2.30
N LEU A 259 26.63 13.05 -1.92
CA LEU A 259 26.24 12.91 -0.53
C LEU A 259 27.45 12.44 0.29
N THR A 260 27.62 13.04 1.46
CA THR A 260 28.78 12.79 2.33
C THR A 260 28.42 11.98 3.57
N GLY A 261 27.14 11.88 3.91
CA GLY A 261 26.66 11.03 4.99
C GLY A 261 27.05 9.56 4.77
N THR A 262 27.62 8.94 5.81
CA THR A 262 28.01 7.51 5.81
C THR A 262 27.02 6.62 6.54
N THR A 263 25.96 7.21 7.12
CA THR A 263 24.88 6.50 7.81
C THR A 263 23.54 6.95 7.25
N GLN A 264 22.52 6.10 7.38
CA GLN A 264 21.15 6.41 6.96
C GLN A 264 20.66 7.75 7.54
N ASP A 265 20.87 7.98 8.85
CA ASP A 265 20.43 9.21 9.51
C ASP A 265 21.18 10.45 9.00
N ALA A 266 22.51 10.35 8.80
CA ALA A 266 23.31 11.46 8.30
C ALA A 266 22.93 11.85 6.86
N VAL A 267 22.64 10.87 6.00
CA VAL A 267 22.14 11.14 4.64
C VAL A 267 20.75 11.78 4.67
N ILE A 268 19.87 11.30 5.54
CA ILE A 268 18.53 11.90 5.73
C ILE A 268 18.67 13.37 6.12
N ASP A 269 19.53 13.69 7.10
CA ASP A 269 19.80 15.07 7.52
C ASP A 269 20.34 15.95 6.38
N GLU A 270 21.30 15.42 5.61
CA GLU A 270 21.88 16.14 4.47
C GLU A 270 20.81 16.48 3.41
N MET A 271 19.93 15.53 3.08
CA MET A 271 18.86 15.72 2.10
C MET A 271 17.74 16.64 2.62
N ILE A 272 17.41 16.58 3.91
CA ILE A 272 16.49 17.52 4.56
C ILE A 272 17.05 18.94 4.48
N GLY A 273 18.36 19.13 4.74
CA GLY A 273 19.02 20.42 4.58
C GLY A 273 19.03 20.94 3.13
N VAL A 274 18.95 20.06 2.12
CA VAL A 274 18.73 20.46 0.72
C VAL A 274 17.29 20.96 0.51
N LEU A 275 16.28 20.30 1.08
CA LEU A 275 14.88 20.74 1.01
C LEU A 275 14.68 22.11 1.68
N GLU A 276 15.24 22.32 2.87
CA GLU A 276 15.13 23.58 3.63
C GLU A 276 15.74 24.75 2.87
N ARG A 277 16.99 24.61 2.39
CA ARG A 277 17.68 25.67 1.63
C ARG A 277 16.94 26.08 0.35
N ASN A 278 16.12 25.19 -0.20
CA ASN A 278 15.32 25.42 -1.40
C ASN A 278 13.85 25.78 -1.11
N GLY A 279 13.50 26.02 0.16
CA GLY A 279 12.15 26.41 0.57
C GLY A 279 11.09 25.36 0.26
N ALA A 280 11.46 24.07 0.21
CA ALA A 280 10.51 22.98 0.01
C ALA A 280 9.83 22.57 1.33
N ILE A 281 10.54 22.72 2.45
CA ILE A 281 10.05 22.44 3.80
C ILE A 281 10.43 23.58 4.77
N ARG A 282 9.72 23.70 5.89
CA ARG A 282 10.09 24.59 7.00
C ARG A 282 11.19 23.95 7.85
N ALA A 283 12.18 24.76 8.27
CA ALA A 283 13.29 24.33 9.12
C ALA A 283 12.91 23.99 10.56
N ASP A 284 11.81 24.55 11.06
CA ASP A 284 11.26 24.22 12.39
C ASP A 284 10.30 23.02 12.37
N GLY A 285 10.27 22.30 11.25
CA GLY A 285 9.31 21.26 10.96
C GLY A 285 9.63 19.89 11.55
N ASP A 286 8.61 19.03 11.61
CA ASP A 286 8.69 17.63 12.05
C ASP A 286 9.00 16.64 10.91
N PHE A 287 9.59 17.11 9.80
CA PHE A 287 9.72 16.28 8.59
C PHE A 287 10.66 15.09 8.80
N LYS A 288 11.78 15.27 9.53
CA LYS A 288 12.69 14.16 9.87
C LYS A 288 11.97 13.06 10.63
N GLN A 289 11.15 13.42 11.61
CA GLN A 289 10.37 12.48 12.40
C GLN A 289 9.38 11.70 11.53
N ALA A 290 8.76 12.35 10.53
CA ALA A 290 7.88 11.67 9.58
C ALA A 290 8.63 10.63 8.72
N ILE A 291 9.86 10.93 8.27
CA ILE A 291 10.71 9.96 7.55
C ILE A 291 11.08 8.79 8.45
N LEU A 292 11.59 9.07 9.66
CA LEU A 292 12.04 8.03 10.59
C LEU A 292 10.91 7.11 11.05
N ALA A 293 9.72 7.67 11.30
CA ALA A 293 8.54 6.87 11.63
C ALA A 293 8.19 5.91 10.48
N ARG A 294 8.28 6.37 9.23
CA ARG A 294 8.02 5.52 8.05
C ARG A 294 9.08 4.43 7.88
N GLU A 295 10.34 4.75 8.14
CA GLU A 295 11.46 3.80 8.06
C GLU A 295 11.39 2.71 9.16
N GLN A 296 10.83 3.05 10.33
CA GLN A 296 10.62 2.09 11.42
C GLN A 296 9.55 1.04 11.10
N GLU A 297 8.56 1.37 10.26
CA GLU A 297 7.55 0.39 9.82
C GLU A 297 8.17 -0.69 8.91
N SER A 298 9.05 -0.27 8.01
CA SER A 298 9.82 -1.14 7.12
C SER A 298 10.88 -0.29 6.41
N SER A 299 12.04 -0.89 6.10
CA SER A 299 13.08 -0.23 5.30
C SER A 299 12.51 0.29 3.98
N THR A 300 12.97 1.48 3.58
CA THR A 300 12.69 2.06 2.25
C THR A 300 13.80 1.75 1.24
N GLY A 301 14.78 0.93 1.61
CA GLY A 301 15.77 0.35 0.71
C GLY A 301 15.14 -0.76 -0.12
N ILE A 302 14.86 -0.50 -1.39
CA ILE A 302 14.17 -1.45 -2.27
C ILE A 302 15.12 -2.50 -2.89
N GLY A 303 16.42 -2.32 -2.70
CA GLY A 303 17.47 -3.10 -3.36
C GLY A 303 18.01 -2.43 -4.62
N MET A 304 18.89 -3.11 -5.35
CA MET A 304 19.53 -2.62 -6.56
C MET A 304 20.21 -1.25 -6.38
N ASN A 305 20.84 -1.06 -5.21
CA ASN A 305 21.46 0.20 -4.78
C ASN A 305 20.50 1.40 -4.64
N ILE A 306 19.21 1.20 -4.38
CA ILE A 306 18.22 2.27 -4.28
C ILE A 306 17.57 2.35 -2.89
N ALA A 307 17.41 3.59 -2.40
CA ALA A 307 16.53 3.91 -1.28
C ALA A 307 15.55 5.04 -1.63
N ILE A 308 14.31 4.95 -1.13
CA ILE A 308 13.25 5.95 -1.37
C ILE A 308 12.62 6.41 -0.04
N PRO A 309 13.36 7.12 0.82
CA PRO A 309 12.82 7.65 2.06
C PRO A 309 11.69 8.65 1.79
N HIS A 310 10.56 8.51 2.46
CA HIS A 310 9.38 9.33 2.18
C HIS A 310 8.50 9.55 3.41
N GLY A 311 7.78 10.68 3.43
CA GLY A 311 6.95 11.04 4.56
C GLY A 311 5.94 12.14 4.24
N LYS A 312 4.85 12.17 5.02
CA LYS A 312 3.84 13.23 4.99
C LYS A 312 3.96 14.11 6.24
N SER A 313 4.16 15.41 6.04
CA SER A 313 4.29 16.38 7.15
C SER A 313 3.67 17.72 6.79
N ASP A 314 3.20 18.45 7.80
CA ASP A 314 2.72 19.83 7.67
C ASP A 314 3.87 20.84 7.49
N ALA A 315 5.11 20.41 7.71
CA ALA A 315 6.31 21.19 7.42
C ALA A 315 6.58 21.31 5.92
N VAL A 316 6.03 20.42 5.09
CA VAL A 316 6.26 20.43 3.64
C VAL A 316 5.37 21.50 3.01
N LEU A 317 6.00 22.51 2.39
CA LEU A 317 5.31 23.66 1.79
C LEU A 317 4.85 23.36 0.36
N LYS A 318 5.63 22.56 -0.38
CA LYS A 318 5.34 22.11 -1.74
C LYS A 318 5.82 20.66 -1.92
N PRO A 319 5.10 19.81 -2.66
CA PRO A 319 5.60 18.50 -3.06
C PRO A 319 6.97 18.64 -3.73
N SER A 320 7.93 17.84 -3.29
CA SER A 320 9.31 17.91 -3.80
C SER A 320 10.00 16.58 -3.67
N VAL A 321 10.91 16.29 -4.58
CA VAL A 321 11.82 15.15 -4.50
C VAL A 321 13.26 15.66 -4.52
N VAL A 322 14.06 15.20 -3.55
CA VAL A 322 15.52 15.36 -3.58
C VAL A 322 16.13 14.08 -4.11
N PHE A 323 17.01 14.22 -5.09
CA PHE A 323 17.81 13.12 -5.61
C PHE A 323 19.26 13.28 -5.13
N GLY A 324 19.77 12.21 -4.53
CA GLY A 324 21.10 12.12 -3.96
C GLY A 324 21.87 10.92 -4.51
N ILE A 325 23.18 11.09 -4.72
CA ILE A 325 24.09 9.96 -4.96
C ILE A 325 25.12 9.90 -3.84
N GLN A 326 25.21 8.74 -3.19
CA GLN A 326 26.33 8.37 -2.31
C GLN A 326 27.14 7.30 -3.05
N GLN A 327 28.37 7.62 -3.44
CA GLN A 327 29.18 6.80 -4.36
C GLN A 327 29.64 5.46 -3.75
N ASP A 328 29.97 5.46 -2.47
CA ASP A 328 30.45 4.28 -1.76
C ASP A 328 29.31 3.31 -1.43
N GLY A 329 28.10 3.83 -1.21
CA GLY A 329 26.96 3.11 -0.65
C GLY A 329 26.73 3.48 0.81
N VAL A 330 25.47 3.39 1.23
CA VAL A 330 25.05 3.50 2.64
C VAL A 330 24.17 2.31 2.99
N ASP A 331 24.42 1.68 4.13
CA ASP A 331 23.54 0.64 4.65
C ASP A 331 22.15 1.22 4.96
N TRP A 332 21.20 0.86 4.10
CA TRP A 332 19.79 1.22 4.23
C TRP A 332 18.92 0.03 4.63
N LYS A 333 19.54 -1.10 5.02
CA LYS A 333 18.85 -2.37 5.28
C LYS A 333 18.00 -2.83 4.09
N SER A 334 18.54 -2.68 2.88
CA SER A 334 17.85 -2.99 1.63
C SER A 334 17.40 -4.45 1.58
N LEU A 335 16.28 -4.72 0.91
CA LEU A 335 15.69 -6.06 0.81
C LEU A 335 16.63 -7.14 0.25
N ASP A 336 17.56 -6.75 -0.63
CA ASP A 336 18.56 -7.63 -1.24
C ASP A 336 19.94 -7.57 -0.57
N GLY A 337 20.09 -6.79 0.50
CA GLY A 337 21.36 -6.56 1.19
C GLY A 337 22.32 -5.59 0.50
N SER A 338 21.94 -4.98 -0.64
CA SER A 338 22.78 -3.98 -1.31
C SER A 338 22.81 -2.65 -0.54
N GLU A 339 23.97 -2.00 -0.53
CA GLU A 339 24.08 -0.63 -0.01
C GLU A 339 23.45 0.36 -0.98
N ALA A 340 22.66 1.30 -0.45
CA ALA A 340 21.97 2.30 -1.25
C ALA A 340 22.95 3.36 -1.73
N LYS A 341 22.98 3.59 -3.05
CA LYS A 341 23.78 4.62 -3.71
C LYS A 341 22.89 5.73 -4.29
N LEU A 342 21.77 5.33 -4.90
CA LEU A 342 20.78 6.24 -5.48
C LEU A 342 19.64 6.47 -4.48
N ILE A 343 19.47 7.71 -4.03
CA ILE A 343 18.57 8.02 -2.91
C ILE A 343 17.57 9.08 -3.35
N PHE A 344 16.29 8.74 -3.28
CA PHE A 344 15.18 9.60 -3.72
C PHE A 344 14.29 9.95 -2.52
N MET A 345 14.51 11.11 -1.91
CA MET A 345 13.70 11.55 -0.78
C MET A 345 12.44 12.25 -1.27
N ILE A 346 11.26 11.74 -0.90
CA ILE A 346 9.97 12.29 -1.30
C ILE A 346 9.33 13.05 -0.15
N ALA A 347 9.16 14.36 -0.31
CA ALA A 347 8.48 15.25 0.63
C ALA A 347 7.09 15.62 0.13
N VAL A 348 6.05 15.33 0.91
CA VAL A 348 4.64 15.61 0.53
C VAL A 348 3.89 16.30 1.68
N PRO A 349 3.13 17.39 1.41
CA PRO A 349 2.29 18.03 2.42
C PRO A 349 1.21 17.08 2.95
N ARG A 350 0.98 17.06 4.26
CA ARG A 350 -0.01 16.16 4.91
C ARG A 350 -1.45 16.38 4.44
N ASN A 351 -1.82 17.62 4.13
CA ASN A 351 -3.14 18.00 3.60
C ASN A 351 -3.32 17.72 2.09
N SER A 352 -2.35 17.11 1.42
CA SER A 352 -2.47 16.73 0.01
C SER A 352 -3.54 15.65 -0.12
N LYS A 353 -4.77 16.05 -0.52
CA LYS A 353 -5.91 15.15 -0.84
C LYS A 353 -5.58 14.16 -1.97
N GLN A 354 -4.48 14.38 -2.69
CA GLN A 354 -4.10 13.64 -3.89
C GLN A 354 -3.05 12.56 -3.58
N ASN A 355 -3.16 11.44 -4.29
CA ASN A 355 -2.20 10.34 -4.36
C ASN A 355 -0.83 10.75 -4.97
N ALA A 356 -0.41 12.02 -4.86
CA ALA A 356 0.83 12.54 -5.46
C ALA A 356 2.05 11.70 -5.05
N HIS A 357 2.14 11.36 -3.76
CA HIS A 357 3.13 10.43 -3.24
C HIS A 357 3.13 9.08 -3.98
N LEU A 358 1.96 8.45 -4.13
CA LEU A 358 1.83 7.14 -4.78
C LEU A 358 2.12 7.21 -6.28
N LYS A 359 1.74 8.31 -6.95
CA LYS A 359 2.04 8.52 -8.36
C LYS A 359 3.55 8.64 -8.59
N VAL A 360 4.23 9.48 -7.80
CA VAL A 360 5.69 9.65 -7.86
C VAL A 360 6.40 8.32 -7.59
N LEU A 361 5.97 7.58 -6.56
CA LEU A 361 6.50 6.25 -6.28
C LEU A 361 6.30 5.27 -7.44
N GLN A 362 5.12 5.26 -8.08
CA GLN A 362 4.86 4.38 -9.24
C GLN A 362 5.76 4.72 -10.43
N MET A 363 5.92 6.02 -10.74
CA MET A 363 6.77 6.50 -11.84
C MET A 363 8.23 6.14 -11.60
N LEU A 364 8.74 6.46 -10.40
CA LEU A 364 10.11 6.12 -9.97
C LEU A 364 10.33 4.61 -9.98
N SER A 365 9.47 3.83 -9.34
CA SER A 365 9.65 2.37 -9.24
C SER A 365 9.69 1.70 -10.61
N ARG A 366 8.85 2.14 -11.55
CA ARG A 366 8.86 1.63 -12.93
C ARG A 366 10.17 1.93 -13.63
N LYS A 367 10.63 3.19 -13.58
CA LYS A 367 11.83 3.59 -14.31
C LYS A 367 13.11 3.09 -13.64
N LEU A 368 13.12 2.90 -12.32
CA LEU A 368 14.25 2.37 -11.58
C LEU A 368 14.42 0.85 -11.71
N MET A 369 13.43 0.11 -12.22
CA MET A 369 13.64 -1.31 -12.59
C MET A 369 14.47 -1.50 -13.86
N ASP A 370 14.71 -0.44 -14.63
CA ASP A 370 15.53 -0.43 -15.83
C ASP A 370 17.02 -0.34 -15.44
N ASP A 371 17.77 -1.41 -15.68
CA ASP A 371 19.19 -1.53 -15.30
C ASP A 371 20.05 -0.46 -16.01
N ASP A 372 19.84 -0.26 -17.31
CA ASP A 372 20.56 0.74 -18.11
C ASP A 372 20.35 2.16 -17.55
N PHE A 373 19.12 2.44 -17.09
CA PHE A 373 18.80 3.73 -16.47
C PHE A 373 19.53 3.93 -15.13
N ARG A 374 19.59 2.90 -14.28
CA ARG A 374 20.29 2.98 -13.00
C ARG A 374 21.80 3.14 -13.19
N GLU A 375 22.39 2.37 -14.09
CA GLU A 375 23.81 2.47 -14.42
C GLU A 375 24.15 3.85 -15.00
N ALA A 376 23.31 4.38 -15.89
CA ALA A 376 23.45 5.74 -16.41
C ALA A 376 23.37 6.79 -15.30
N LEU A 377 22.45 6.65 -14.33
CA LEU A 377 22.35 7.56 -13.19
C LEU A 377 23.57 7.49 -12.26
N LEU A 378 24.14 6.31 -12.03
CA LEU A 378 25.36 6.16 -11.23
C LEU A 378 26.60 6.76 -11.91
N ALA A 379 26.62 6.76 -13.24
CA ALA A 379 27.74 7.26 -14.03
C ALA A 379 27.74 8.79 -14.26
N VAL A 380 26.68 9.51 -13.86
CA VAL A 380 26.59 10.96 -14.07
C VAL A 380 27.68 11.71 -13.30
N THR A 381 28.24 12.73 -13.94
CA THR A 381 29.27 13.60 -13.33
C THR A 381 28.77 15.02 -13.09
N THR A 382 27.65 15.40 -13.74
CA THR A 382 27.05 16.74 -13.65
C THR A 382 25.58 16.67 -13.30
N LYS A 383 25.06 17.71 -12.61
CA LYS A 383 23.65 17.75 -12.23
C LYS A 383 22.75 17.82 -13.46
N GLU A 384 23.24 18.43 -14.53
CA GLU A 384 22.57 18.54 -15.83
C GLU A 384 22.36 17.18 -16.49
N GLU A 385 23.35 16.29 -16.44
CA GLU A 385 23.21 14.90 -16.90
C GLU A 385 22.17 14.16 -16.08
N ALA A 386 22.27 14.24 -14.75
CA ALA A 386 21.29 13.62 -13.85
C ALA A 386 19.87 14.13 -14.14
N TYR A 387 19.69 15.45 -14.25
CA TYR A 387 18.40 16.07 -14.52
C TYR A 387 17.80 15.60 -15.85
N ARG A 388 18.61 15.48 -16.92
CA ARG A 388 18.15 14.95 -18.22
C ARG A 388 17.69 13.50 -18.14
N LEU A 389 18.33 12.68 -17.31
CA LEU A 389 17.88 11.30 -17.07
C LEU A 389 16.57 11.30 -16.27
N LEU A 390 16.50 12.07 -15.18
CA LEU A 390 15.29 12.19 -14.36
C LEU A 390 14.08 12.75 -15.13
N ASP A 391 14.31 13.57 -16.16
CA ASP A 391 13.25 14.06 -17.06
C ASP A 391 12.57 12.95 -17.87
N GLN A 392 13.15 11.74 -17.96
CA GLN A 392 12.55 10.60 -18.63
C GLN A 392 11.54 9.83 -17.76
N VAL A 393 11.36 10.24 -16.50
CA VAL A 393 10.48 9.56 -15.53
C VAL A 393 9.05 10.12 -15.62
N HIS A 394 8.10 9.30 -16.10
CA HIS A 394 6.70 9.66 -16.42
C HIS A 394 5.65 8.68 -15.89
#